data_AF-A0A3D5EAK2-F1
#
_entry.id   AF-A0A3D5EAK2-F1
#
_cell.length_a   1.000
_cell.length_b   1.000
_cell.length_c   1.000
_cell.angle_alpha   90.00
_cell.angle_beta   90.00
_cell.angle_gamma   90.00
#
_symmetry.space_group_name_H-M   'P 1'
#
loop_
_entity.id
_entity.type
_entity.pdbx_description
1 polymer ?
#
loop_
_entity_poly.entity_id
_entity_poly.type
_entity_poly.pdbx_seq_one_letter_code
_entity_poly.pdbx_strand_id
1 'polypeptide(L)'
;MADRFDKFTERARRVLTLAQEEAHRFNHNYIGTEHILLGLVREGDGVAAKVLSNLGVELNKVRSAVEFIIGRGDRTVLGEIGLTPRAKKVIELAVDEA
;
A
#
# COMPACT_ATOMS: atom_id res chain seq x y z
N MET A 1 -1.95 -11.78 14.43
CA MET A 1 -1.59 -10.92 13.29
C MET A 1 -0.22 -10.22 13.45
N ALA A 2 0.43 -10.24 14.62
CA ALA A 2 1.76 -9.65 14.83
C ALA A 2 2.91 -10.43 14.13
N ASP A 3 2.87 -11.77 14.19
CA ASP A 3 3.96 -12.67 13.76
C ASP A 3 4.39 -12.56 12.27
N ARG A 4 3.52 -12.08 11.36
CA ARG A 4 3.84 -12.01 9.93
C ARG A 4 4.66 -10.79 9.52
N PHE A 5 4.64 -9.72 10.30
CA PHE A 5 5.34 -8.46 10.01
C PHE A 5 6.66 -8.32 10.75
N ASP A 6 6.95 -9.22 11.69
CA ASP A 6 8.19 -9.20 12.47
C ASP A 6 9.41 -9.45 11.57
N LYS A 7 9.23 -10.20 10.48
CA LYS A 7 10.25 -10.46 9.45
C LYS A 7 10.57 -9.26 8.55
N PHE A 8 9.77 -8.20 8.59
CA PHE A 8 9.99 -7.04 7.73
C PHE A 8 10.99 -6.05 8.32
N THR A 9 11.69 -5.36 7.43
CA THR A 9 12.51 -4.20 7.82
C THR A 9 11.60 -3.05 8.27
N GLU A 10 12.14 -2.11 9.04
CA GLU A 10 11.42 -0.87 9.42
C GLU A 10 10.86 -0.13 8.20
N ARG A 11 11.59 -0.14 7.07
CA ARG A 11 11.11 0.46 5.82
C ARG A 11 9.91 -0.28 5.26
N ALA A 12 9.95 -1.62 5.22
CA ALA A 12 8.83 -2.42 4.75
C ALA A 12 7.60 -2.30 5.66
N ARG A 13 7.78 -2.21 6.99
CA ARG A 13 6.70 -1.87 7.92
C ARG A 13 6.11 -0.49 7.62
N ARG A 14 6.95 0.51 7.38
CA ARG A 14 6.51 1.87 7.02
C ARG A 14 5.68 1.90 5.74
N VAL A 15 6.04 1.12 4.72
CA VAL A 15 5.24 0.99 3.48
C VAL A 15 3.82 0.55 3.78
N LEU A 16 3.63 -0.40 4.70
CA LEU A 16 2.30 -0.89 5.06
C LEU A 16 1.49 0.13 5.86
N THR A 17 2.13 0.88 6.75
CA THR A 17 1.50 2.02 7.43
C THR A 17 1.03 3.07 6.42
N LEU A 18 1.89 3.41 5.45
CA LEU A 18 1.54 4.36 4.38
C LEU A 18 0.41 3.81 3.51
N ALA A 19 0.39 2.52 3.21
CA ALA A 19 -0.70 1.88 2.48
C ALA A 19 -2.04 2.00 3.22
N GLN A 20 -2.04 1.80 4.54
CA GLN A 20 -3.22 1.99 5.38
C GLN A 20 -3.72 3.44 5.34
N GLU A 21 -2.80 4.42 5.44
CA GLU A 21 -3.15 5.83 5.34
C GLU A 21 -3.76 6.20 3.99
N GLU A 22 -3.26 5.61 2.89
CA GLU A 22 -3.84 5.82 1.55
C GLU A 22 -5.23 5.18 1.43
N ALA A 23 -5.45 4.00 2.02
CA ALA A 23 -6.79 3.41 2.07
C ALA A 23 -7.78 4.32 2.81
N HIS A 24 -7.38 4.89 3.95
CA HIS A 24 -8.20 5.88 4.65
C HIS A 24 -8.41 7.17 3.83
N ARG A 25 -7.39 7.65 3.10
CA ARG A 25 -7.49 8.82 2.21
C ARG A 25 -8.56 8.64 1.12
N PHE A 26 -8.73 7.42 0.63
CA PHE A 26 -9.76 7.06 -0.36
C PHE A 26 -11.08 6.61 0.28
N ASN A 27 -11.21 6.63 1.61
CA ASN A 27 -12.36 6.06 2.34
C ASN A 27 -12.60 4.58 2.00
N HIS A 28 -11.56 3.83 1.65
CA HIS A 28 -11.65 2.40 1.42
C HIS A 28 -11.58 1.66 2.76
N ASN A 29 -12.47 0.68 2.95
CA ASN A 29 -12.56 -0.13 4.17
C ASN A 29 -11.69 -1.39 4.14
N TYR A 30 -10.71 -1.42 3.24
CA TYR A 30 -9.76 -2.50 3.06
C TYR A 30 -8.42 -1.96 2.56
N ILE A 31 -7.35 -2.71 2.78
CA ILE A 31 -6.03 -2.46 2.19
C ILE A 31 -5.86 -3.42 1.00
N GLY A 32 -5.97 -2.86 -0.19
CA GLY A 32 -5.75 -3.55 -1.47
C GLY A 32 -4.31 -3.43 -1.99
N THR A 33 -4.05 -4.06 -3.12
CA THR A 33 -2.72 -4.04 -3.76
C THR A 33 -2.32 -2.66 -4.26
N GLU A 34 -3.30 -1.87 -4.68
CA GLU A 34 -3.17 -0.47 -5.08
C GLU A 34 -2.70 0.43 -3.93
N HIS A 35 -3.15 0.14 -2.71
CA HIS A 35 -2.73 0.86 -1.52
C HIS A 35 -1.29 0.50 -1.14
N ILE A 36 -0.90 -0.77 -1.30
CA ILE A 36 0.50 -1.20 -1.15
C ILE A 36 1.39 -0.48 -2.17
N LEU A 37 0.97 -0.40 -3.44
CA LEU A 37 1.69 0.36 -4.47
C LEU A 37 1.86 1.82 -4.07
N LEU A 38 0.79 2.48 -3.62
CA LEU A 38 0.87 3.86 -3.14
C LEU A 38 1.79 4.00 -1.92
N GLY A 39 1.78 3.04 -1.00
CA GLY A 39 2.69 3.00 0.13
C GLY A 39 4.16 2.90 -0.30
N LEU A 40 4.46 2.07 -1.31
CA LEU A 40 5.80 1.94 -1.89
C LEU A 40 6.27 3.23 -2.55
N VAL A 41 5.41 3.86 -3.35
CA VAL A 41 5.75 5.13 -4.03
C VAL A 41 5.90 6.27 -3.01
N ARG A 42 5.06 6.31 -1.98
CA ARG A 42 5.06 7.36 -0.95
C ARG A 42 6.21 7.24 0.04
N GLU A 43 6.78 6.04 0.23
CA GLU A 43 7.93 5.86 1.12
C GLU A 43 9.16 6.62 0.62
N GLY A 44 9.34 6.74 -0.71
CA GLY A 44 10.22 7.71 -1.37
C GLY A 44 11.70 7.35 -1.43
N ASP A 45 12.25 6.70 -0.41
CA ASP A 45 13.70 6.52 -0.27
C ASP A 45 14.19 5.08 -0.51
N GLY A 46 13.28 4.11 -0.47
CA GLY A 46 13.53 2.69 -0.66
C GLY A 46 13.83 2.29 -2.10
N VAL A 47 14.38 1.08 -2.27
CA VAL A 47 14.72 0.53 -3.60
C VAL A 47 13.50 0.49 -4.51
N ALA A 48 12.35 0.02 -4.00
CA ALA A 48 11.11 -0.01 -4.76
C ALA A 48 10.64 1.39 -5.19
N ALA A 49 10.70 2.37 -4.29
CA ALA A 49 10.33 3.76 -4.60
C ALA A 49 11.20 4.33 -5.73
N LYS A 50 12.51 4.09 -5.69
CA LYS A 50 13.46 4.52 -6.74
C LYS A 50 13.19 3.83 -8.07
N VAL A 51 12.96 2.52 -8.08
CA VAL A 51 12.62 1.77 -9.29
C VAL A 51 11.33 2.31 -9.91
N LEU A 52 10.28 2.51 -9.11
CA LEU A 52 9.00 3.07 -9.56
C LEU A 52 9.17 4.48 -10.12
N SER A 53 9.93 5.34 -9.43
CA SER A 53 10.24 6.69 -9.91
C SER A 53 10.99 6.67 -11.25
N ASN A 54 11.96 5.77 -11.43
CA ASN A 54 12.71 5.63 -12.68
C ASN A 54 11.82 5.15 -13.84
N LEU A 55 10.73 4.45 -13.54
CA LEU A 55 9.70 4.04 -14.51
C LEU A 55 8.63 5.14 -14.74
N GLY A 56 8.79 6.32 -14.15
CA GLY A 56 7.83 7.43 -14.28
C GLY A 56 6.56 7.27 -13.44
N VAL A 57 6.56 6.35 -12.47
CA VAL A 57 5.45 6.11 -11.54
C VAL A 57 5.53 7.12 -10.39
N GLU A 58 4.79 8.22 -10.53
CA GLU A 58 4.73 9.29 -9.54
C GLU A 58 3.49 9.16 -8.64
N LEU A 59 3.61 9.54 -7.37
CA LEU A 59 2.55 9.39 -6.37
C LEU A 59 1.21 9.99 -6.81
N ASN A 60 1.22 11.19 -7.38
CA ASN A 60 -0.01 11.85 -7.81
C ASN A 60 -0.66 11.14 -9.01
N LYS A 61 0.15 10.63 -9.95
CA LYS A 61 -0.36 9.85 -11.10
C LYS A 61 -1.03 8.57 -10.63
N VAL A 62 -0.42 7.85 -9.69
CA VAL A 62 -1.00 6.63 -9.12
C VAL A 62 -2.28 6.93 -8.36
N ARG A 63 -2.31 7.99 -7.53
CA ARG A 63 -3.53 8.40 -6.82
C ARG A 63 -4.68 8.71 -7.78
N SER A 64 -4.43 9.50 -8.83
CA SER A 64 -5.44 9.80 -9.84
C SER A 64 -5.93 8.55 -10.56
N ALA A 65 -5.05 7.61 -10.88
CA ALA A 65 -5.43 6.35 -11.52
C ALA A 65 -6.29 5.47 -10.59
N VAL A 66 -5.93 5.37 -9.30
CA VAL A 66 -6.71 4.64 -8.29
C VAL A 66 -8.09 5.25 -8.12
N GLU A 67 -8.17 6.58 -7.98
CA GLU A 67 -9.45 7.30 -7.87
C GLU A 67 -10.32 7.12 -9.11
N PHE A 68 -9.72 7.11 -10.31
CA PHE A 68 -10.46 6.90 -11.56
C PHE A 68 -11.00 5.46 -11.70
N ILE A 69 -10.23 4.45 -11.29
CA ILE A 69 -10.58 3.03 -11.48
C ILE A 69 -11.51 2.53 -10.38
N ILE A 70 -11.26 2.89 -9.13
CA ILE A 70 -11.93 2.35 -7.94
C ILE A 70 -12.93 3.35 -7.36
N GLY A 71 -12.65 4.66 -7.48
CA GLY A 71 -13.42 5.72 -6.84
C GLY A 71 -12.95 6.04 -5.43
N ARG A 72 -13.82 6.72 -4.69
CA ARG A 72 -13.71 6.95 -3.23
C ARG A 72 -14.90 6.29 -2.54
N GLY A 73 -14.70 5.82 -1.32
CA GLY A 73 -15.80 5.38 -0.47
C GLY A 73 -16.69 6.55 0.00
N ASP A 74 -17.99 6.28 0.12
CA ASP A 74 -19.01 7.27 0.52
C ASP A 74 -18.96 7.66 2.00
N ARG A 75 -18.26 6.88 2.83
CA ARG A 75 -18.19 7.08 4.28
C ARG A 75 -16.76 6.95 4.76
N THR A 76 -16.36 7.87 5.62
CA THR A 76 -15.09 7.75 6.34
C THR A 76 -15.07 6.46 7.15
N VAL A 77 -14.04 5.65 6.93
CA VAL A 77 -13.87 4.38 7.63
C VAL A 77 -13.16 4.65 8.95
N LEU A 78 -13.86 4.38 10.05
CA LEU A 78 -13.33 4.48 11.40
C LEU A 78 -12.98 3.08 11.91
N GLY A 79 -11.78 2.92 12.47
CA GLY A 79 -11.30 1.66 13.04
C GLY A 79 -10.28 0.92 12.16
N GLU A 80 -9.89 -0.27 12.60
CA GLU A 80 -8.91 -1.10 11.90
C GLU A 80 -9.49 -1.65 10.58
N ILE A 81 -8.72 -1.54 9.51
CA ILE A 81 -9.06 -2.10 8.20
C ILE A 81 -8.12 -3.28 7.87
N GLY A 82 -8.70 -4.32 7.28
CA GLY A 82 -7.98 -5.54 6.94
C GLY A 82 -7.38 -5.52 5.53
N LEU A 83 -6.37 -6.36 5.32
CA LEU A 83 -5.83 -6.66 3.98
C LEU A 83 -6.82 -7.50 3.17
N THR A 84 -6.97 -7.18 1.89
CA THR A 84 -7.66 -8.04 0.91
C THR A 84 -6.90 -9.36 0.70
N PRO A 85 -7.55 -10.43 0.20
CA PRO A 85 -6.85 -11.69 -0.09
C PRO A 85 -5.67 -11.53 -1.05
N ARG A 86 -5.80 -10.68 -2.07
CA ARG A 86 -4.71 -10.40 -3.02
C ARG A 86 -3.56 -9.65 -2.36
N ALA A 87 -3.87 -8.65 -1.52
CA ALA A 87 -2.85 -7.93 -0.76
C ALA A 87 -2.09 -8.85 0.21
N LYS A 88 -2.80 -9.78 0.89
CA LYS A 88 -2.15 -10.82 1.71
C LYS A 88 -1.21 -11.68 0.88
N LYS A 89 -1.62 -12.08 -0.34
CA LYS A 89 -0.78 -12.88 -1.22
C LYS A 89 0.47 -12.13 -1.70
N VAL A 90 0.36 -10.82 -2.00
CA VAL A 90 1.53 -9.98 -2.34
C VAL A 90 2.53 -9.95 -1.18
N ILE A 91 2.06 -9.83 0.05
CA ILE A 91 2.92 -9.85 1.26
C ILE A 91 3.60 -11.20 1.43
N GLU A 92 2.88 -12.30 1.21
CA GLU A 92 3.46 -13.65 1.24
C GLU A 92 4.57 -13.81 0.20
N LEU A 93 4.30 -13.42 -1.05
CA LEU A 93 5.30 -13.48 -2.13
C LEU A 93 6.54 -12.63 -1.79
N ALA A 94 6.35 -11.44 -1.22
CA ALA A 94 7.47 -10.59 -0.82
C ALA A 94 8.33 -11.19 0.31
N VAL A 95 7.76 -12.06 1.15
CA VAL A 95 8.52 -12.82 2.16
C VAL A 95 9.28 -13.98 1.52
N ASP A 96 8.69 -14.65 0.53
CA ASP A 96 9.30 -15.79 -0.16
C ASP A 96 10.45 -15.38 -1.09
N GLU A 97 10.44 -14.15 -1.61
CA GLU A 97 11.45 -13.59 -2.55
C GLU A 97 12.67 -12.94 -1.86
N ALA A 98 12.69 -12.87 -0.53
CA ALA A 98 13.74 -12.21 0.28
C ALA A 98 14.80 -13.19 0.78
#